data_AF-A0A374P3J5-F1
#
_entry.id   AF-A0A374P3J5-F1
#
_cell.length_a   1.000
_cell.length_b   1.000
_cell.length_c   1.000
_cell.angle_alpha   90.00
_cell.angle_beta   90.00
_cell.angle_gamma   90.00
#
_symmetry.space_group_name_H-M   'P 1'
#
loop_
_entity.id
_entity.type
_entity.pdbx_description
1 polymer ?
#
loop_
_entity_poly.entity_id
_entity_poly.type
_entity_poly.pdbx_seq_one_letter_code
_entity_poly.pdbx_strand_id
1 'polypeptide(L)'
;MQFYEKLIFLQNLTQVTNRMLAHEIQVDPSQISRLRTGARGIPRNRDLIKAMSSYFAKRCNTEYQRQALSGMLGIKQALTLKKDQLSEILYYWLCGESAEVGRFIRTFESLTFGDPDAGIPEDPFRLNIDNAVYYGNDGKRSATRTVYQHLLSMEKPCTIYILSDEADDWISEDIEFSRSLQAWGLNLLHRGFKILQIVPPAAPSNLAFESLTRWLPLYMTFQVTAYFYPRLRDSLHRRTLIVVPGEITMTSNSAAHQTISTETMLTTDTRLTLAYASQFQDYISLCRPMQIIYTESQGLMYCFTSFLSFDGDRIQKLPSLSAETAPPELMAYCTEKQAHPDLLKLGNLYLQELALSKGSSKPYVFIDLVYLASAEDVKSGKVPILLSYTNVDSPPLYYTSETYILHLKNILDILDTYDNYHFVPINPRAQKEGTLMVKDGHRVLLVRGYHPVSVLEISQPEMIQLCQEYLYKMAEQIGYSGMNRAKIISQIKKRIRELQV
;
A
#
# COMPACT_ATOMS: atom_id res chain seq x y z
N MET A 1 6.27 15.27 13.76
CA MET A 1 5.25 16.27 14.18
C MET A 1 4.23 15.67 15.13
N GLN A 2 4.10 16.29 16.30
CA GLN A 2 3.09 16.03 17.31
C GLN A 2 1.72 16.61 16.91
N PHE A 3 0.64 16.16 17.55
CA PHE A 3 -0.72 16.59 17.22
C PHE A 3 -0.94 18.11 17.33
N TYR A 4 -0.42 18.73 18.38
CA TYR A 4 -0.62 20.16 18.61
C TYR A 4 0.02 21.01 17.49
N GLU A 5 1.18 20.60 16.97
CA GLU A 5 1.85 21.25 15.84
C GLU A 5 1.01 21.15 14.56
N LYS A 6 0.44 19.97 14.29
CA LYS A 6 -0.48 19.73 13.17
C LYS A 6 -1.73 20.61 13.26
N LEU A 7 -2.31 20.69 14.46
CA LEU A 7 -3.49 21.51 14.71
C LEU A 7 -3.20 23.01 14.54
N ILE A 8 -2.07 23.50 15.08
CA ILE A 8 -1.62 24.88 14.91
C ILE A 8 -1.46 25.20 13.43
N PHE A 9 -0.79 24.33 12.68
CA PHE A 9 -0.60 24.49 11.26
C PHE A 9 -1.94 24.65 10.51
N LEU A 10 -2.89 23.72 10.71
CA LEU A 10 -4.19 23.78 10.04
C LEU A 10 -4.99 25.03 10.42
N GLN A 11 -4.98 25.42 11.70
CA GLN A 11 -5.66 26.63 12.17
C GLN A 11 -5.08 27.88 11.53
N ASN A 12 -3.75 28.00 11.47
CA ASN A 12 -3.08 29.14 10.84
C ASN A 12 -3.34 29.17 9.33
N LEU A 13 -3.25 28.01 8.66
CA LEU A 13 -3.45 27.89 7.23
C LEU A 13 -4.88 28.28 6.79
N THR A 14 -5.87 27.88 7.58
CA THR A 14 -7.29 28.09 7.28
C THR A 14 -7.88 29.32 7.98
N GLN A 15 -7.06 30.05 8.75
CA GLN A 15 -7.49 31.17 9.60
C GLN A 15 -8.65 30.81 10.55
N VAL A 16 -8.65 29.55 11.02
CA VAL A 16 -9.68 29.02 11.93
C VAL A 16 -9.28 29.30 13.37
N THR A 17 -10.10 30.09 14.07
CA THR A 17 -9.90 30.35 15.50
C THR A 17 -10.35 29.17 16.37
N ASN A 18 -9.89 29.13 17.63
CA ASN A 18 -10.33 28.13 18.60
C ASN A 18 -11.85 28.13 18.78
N ARG A 19 -12.50 29.31 18.77
CA ARG A 19 -13.97 29.42 18.91
C ARG A 19 -14.70 28.83 17.71
N MET A 20 -14.22 29.10 16.49
CA MET A 20 -14.81 28.56 15.26
C MET A 20 -14.72 27.03 15.22
N LEU A 21 -13.55 26.48 15.54
CA LEU A 21 -13.36 25.03 15.56
C LEU A 21 -14.21 24.38 16.66
N ALA A 22 -14.23 24.98 17.85
CA ALA A 22 -15.01 24.50 18.99
C ALA A 22 -16.51 24.46 18.69
N HIS A 23 -17.03 25.50 18.03
CA HIS A 23 -18.42 25.55 17.58
C HIS A 23 -18.74 24.44 16.57
N GLU A 24 -17.88 24.24 15.56
CA GLU A 24 -18.10 23.20 14.55
C GLU A 24 -18.16 21.80 15.15
N ILE A 25 -17.20 21.46 16.01
CA ILE A 25 -17.09 20.12 16.57
C ILE A 25 -17.85 19.96 17.90
N GLN A 26 -18.65 20.97 18.27
CA GLN A 26 -19.52 21.00 19.44
C GLN A 26 -18.80 20.73 20.77
N VAL A 27 -17.67 21.42 21.00
CA VAL A 27 -16.91 21.37 22.26
C VAL A 27 -16.68 22.77 22.83
N ASP A 28 -16.24 22.84 24.08
CA ASP A 28 -15.85 24.12 24.69
C ASP A 28 -14.52 24.66 24.10
N PRO A 29 -14.39 25.96 23.82
CA PRO A 29 -13.15 26.56 23.29
C PRO A 29 -11.89 26.30 24.12
N SER A 30 -12.03 26.13 25.44
CA SER A 30 -10.91 25.77 26.33
C SER A 30 -10.33 24.39 26.01
N GLN A 31 -11.15 23.46 25.50
CA GLN A 31 -10.67 22.15 25.05
C GLN A 31 -9.76 22.28 23.83
N ILE A 32 -10.12 23.13 22.86
CA ILE A 32 -9.26 23.41 21.70
C ILE A 32 -7.97 24.09 22.15
N SER A 33 -8.06 25.03 23.09
CA SER A 33 -6.87 25.70 23.65
C SER A 33 -5.88 24.71 24.29
N ARG A 34 -6.38 23.74 25.07
CA ARG A 34 -5.57 22.69 25.69
C ARG A 34 -4.95 21.74 24.67
N LEU A 35 -5.65 21.45 23.57
CA LEU A 35 -5.11 20.66 22.46
C LEU A 35 -4.01 21.41 21.70
N ARG A 36 -4.21 22.71 21.45
CA ARG A 36 -3.26 23.57 20.73
C ARG A 36 -1.97 23.82 21.51
N THR A 37 -2.05 23.87 22.84
CA THR A 37 -0.90 24.07 23.74
C THR A 37 -0.13 22.79 24.04
N GLY A 38 -0.60 21.63 23.57
CA GLY A 38 -0.01 20.33 23.88
C GLY A 38 -0.28 19.83 25.31
N ALA A 39 -0.95 20.63 26.15
CA ALA A 39 -1.37 20.24 27.50
C ALA A 39 -2.33 19.02 27.48
N ARG A 40 -2.97 18.76 26.33
CA ARG A 40 -3.71 17.54 26.05
C ARG A 40 -3.20 16.96 24.73
N GLY A 41 -2.77 15.70 24.75
CA GLY A 41 -2.37 14.95 23.55
C GLY A 41 -3.54 14.65 22.61
N ILE A 42 -3.31 13.79 21.62
CA ILE A 42 -4.32 13.40 20.61
C ILE A 42 -5.65 13.03 21.30
N PRO A 43 -6.81 13.58 20.86
CA PRO A 43 -8.10 13.20 21.40
C PRO A 43 -8.35 11.69 21.29
N ARG A 44 -8.71 11.03 22.41
CA ARG A 44 -9.12 9.62 22.38
C ARG A 44 -10.38 9.38 21.56
N ASN A 45 -11.28 10.37 21.53
CA ASN A 45 -12.48 10.32 20.71
C ASN A 45 -12.12 10.63 19.24
N ARG A 46 -12.08 9.58 18.41
CA ARG A 46 -11.76 9.69 16.97
C ARG A 46 -12.81 10.48 16.19
N ASP A 47 -14.06 10.54 16.65
CA ASP A 47 -15.12 11.27 15.96
C ASP A 47 -14.90 12.79 16.04
N LEU A 48 -14.25 13.29 17.11
CA LEU A 48 -13.78 14.67 17.17
C LEU A 48 -12.71 14.96 16.10
N ILE A 49 -11.77 14.03 15.89
CA ILE A 49 -10.71 14.21 14.89
C ILE A 49 -11.32 14.18 13.49
N LYS A 50 -12.29 13.30 13.22
CA LYS A 50 -13.02 13.27 11.94
C LYS A 50 -13.74 14.59 11.66
N ALA A 51 -14.41 15.15 12.66
CA ALA A 51 -15.09 16.43 12.56
C ALA A 51 -14.11 17.57 12.26
N MET A 52 -12.98 17.64 12.99
CA MET A 52 -11.91 18.61 12.70
C MET A 52 -11.40 18.47 11.26
N SER A 53 -11.13 17.24 10.82
CA SER A 53 -10.56 16.97 9.50
C SER A 53 -11.50 17.37 8.37
N SER A 54 -12.78 17.08 8.53
CA SER A 54 -13.83 17.48 7.59
C SER A 54 -13.98 18.99 7.52
N TYR A 55 -13.87 19.68 8.65
CA TYR A 55 -13.96 21.12 8.72
C TYR A 55 -12.77 21.81 8.02
N PHE A 56 -11.55 21.36 8.31
CA PHE A 56 -10.35 21.91 7.69
C PHE A 56 -10.31 21.63 6.18
N ALA A 57 -10.69 20.42 5.75
CA ALA A 57 -10.76 20.06 4.34
C ALA A 57 -11.72 20.97 3.55
N LYS A 58 -12.88 21.31 4.13
CA LYS A 58 -13.85 22.24 3.54
C LYS A 58 -13.34 23.68 3.44
N ARG A 59 -12.31 24.06 4.21
CA ARG A 59 -11.73 25.41 4.26
C ARG A 59 -10.43 25.56 3.49
N CYS A 60 -9.80 24.47 3.07
CA CYS A 60 -8.62 24.47 2.19
C CYS A 60 -9.05 24.58 0.72
N ASN A 61 -9.52 25.77 0.32
CA ASN A 61 -10.09 26.00 -1.00
C ASN A 61 -9.18 26.81 -1.94
N THR A 62 -8.17 27.49 -1.41
CA THR A 62 -7.26 28.30 -2.23
C THR A 62 -6.03 27.50 -2.67
N GLU A 63 -5.44 27.88 -3.80
CA GLU A 63 -4.22 27.27 -4.32
C GLU A 63 -3.05 27.34 -3.31
N TYR A 64 -2.85 28.50 -2.66
CA TYR A 64 -1.87 28.66 -1.59
C TYR A 64 -2.09 27.69 -0.44
N GLN A 65 -3.34 27.54 0.02
CA GLN A 65 -3.65 26.61 1.11
C GLN A 65 -3.33 25.18 0.72
N ARG A 66 -3.70 24.82 -0.50
CA ARG A 66 -3.47 23.50 -1.09
C ARG A 66 -1.98 23.20 -1.24
N GLN A 67 -1.17 24.17 -1.68
CA GLN A 67 0.29 24.05 -1.80
C GLN A 67 0.96 23.90 -0.43
N ALA A 68 0.62 24.74 0.55
CA ALA A 68 1.18 24.62 1.89
C ALA A 68 0.78 23.29 2.56
N LEU A 69 -0.46 22.83 2.35
CA LEU A 69 -0.92 21.53 2.84
C LEU A 69 -0.16 20.38 2.18
N SER A 70 0.05 20.44 0.86
CA SER A 70 0.85 19.47 0.10
C SER A 70 2.27 19.35 0.65
N GLY A 71 2.96 20.48 0.86
CA GLY A 71 4.29 20.48 1.47
C GLY A 71 4.32 19.93 2.89
N MET A 72 3.30 20.23 3.70
CA MET A 72 3.23 19.78 5.09
C MET A 72 2.86 18.30 5.23
N LEU A 73 1.99 17.80 4.37
CA LEU A 73 1.62 16.39 4.29
C LEU A 73 2.71 15.56 3.61
N GLY A 74 3.57 16.19 2.81
CA GLY A 74 4.52 15.51 1.94
C GLY A 74 3.83 14.77 0.80
N ILE A 75 2.59 15.16 0.44
CA ILE A 75 1.82 14.52 -0.63
C ILE A 75 1.36 15.52 -1.67
N LYS A 76 1.68 15.29 -2.95
CA LYS A 76 1.36 16.24 -4.02
C LYS A 76 -0.12 16.24 -4.37
N GLN A 77 -0.82 15.12 -4.17
CA GLN A 77 -2.26 15.02 -4.46
C GLN A 77 -3.11 15.93 -3.56
N ALA A 78 -2.57 16.39 -2.41
CA ALA A 78 -3.26 17.36 -1.56
C ALA A 78 -3.66 18.64 -2.33
N LEU A 79 -2.94 18.96 -3.40
CA LEU A 79 -3.25 20.05 -4.32
C LEU A 79 -4.66 19.93 -4.93
N THR A 80 -5.19 18.71 -5.06
CA THR A 80 -6.20 18.40 -6.07
C THR A 80 -7.34 17.51 -5.57
N LEU A 81 -7.14 16.88 -4.42
CA LEU A 81 -8.13 15.97 -3.83
C LEU A 81 -9.47 16.65 -3.55
N LYS A 82 -10.55 15.90 -3.80
CA LYS A 82 -11.91 16.29 -3.40
C LYS A 82 -11.98 16.43 -1.87
N LYS A 83 -12.93 17.25 -1.39
CA LYS A 83 -13.06 17.59 0.05
C LYS A 83 -13.16 16.36 0.94
N ASP A 84 -13.89 15.33 0.52
CA ASP A 84 -14.06 14.11 1.31
C ASP A 84 -12.77 13.29 1.41
N GLN A 85 -12.04 13.17 0.30
CA GLN A 85 -10.74 12.50 0.28
C GLN A 85 -9.69 13.29 1.08
N LEU A 86 -9.70 14.62 0.97
CA LEU A 86 -8.84 15.48 1.76
C LEU A 86 -9.13 15.37 3.26
N SER A 87 -10.41 15.30 3.63
CA SER A 87 -10.86 15.09 5.01
C SER A 87 -10.30 13.79 5.58
N GLU A 88 -10.39 12.70 4.82
CA GLU A 88 -9.85 11.42 5.23
C GLU A 88 -8.33 11.49 5.48
N ILE A 89 -7.59 12.17 4.61
CA ILE A 89 -6.14 12.33 4.74
C ILE A 89 -5.77 13.16 5.96
N LEU A 90 -6.46 14.29 6.15
CA LEU A 90 -6.24 15.12 7.32
C LEU A 90 -6.54 14.36 8.61
N TYR A 91 -7.53 13.46 8.59
CA TYR A 91 -7.83 12.58 9.72
C TYR A 91 -6.65 11.68 10.07
N TYR A 92 -6.13 10.91 9.10
CA TYR A 92 -5.00 10.01 9.36
C TYR A 92 -3.72 10.77 9.72
N TRP A 93 -3.46 11.89 9.03
CA TRP A 93 -2.33 12.74 9.32
C TRP A 93 -2.41 13.32 10.74
N LEU A 94 -3.56 13.86 11.17
CA LEU A 94 -3.76 14.32 12.54
C LEU A 94 -3.57 13.19 13.56
N CYS A 95 -4.05 11.98 13.25
CA CYS A 95 -3.85 10.80 14.09
C CYS A 95 -2.38 10.34 14.20
N GLY A 96 -1.50 10.82 13.32
CA GLY A 96 -0.11 10.42 13.29
C GLY A 96 0.12 9.02 12.73
N GLU A 97 -0.87 8.45 12.05
CA GLU A 97 -0.71 7.26 11.23
C GLU A 97 0.08 7.67 9.96
N SER A 98 0.98 6.83 9.43
CA SER A 98 1.61 7.14 8.13
C SER A 98 0.50 7.06 7.09
N ALA A 99 0.00 8.23 6.69
CA ALA A 99 -1.19 8.37 5.87
C ALA A 99 -0.99 7.77 4.47
N GLU A 100 0.24 7.47 4.09
CA GLU A 100 0.65 6.92 2.79
C GLU A 100 0.50 5.40 2.79
N VAL A 101 1.15 4.68 3.72
CA VAL A 101 1.07 3.21 3.82
C VAL A 101 -0.37 2.75 4.03
N GLY A 102 -1.06 3.34 5.00
CA GLY A 102 -2.46 3.01 5.27
C GLY A 102 -3.38 3.33 4.08
N ARG A 103 -3.13 4.41 3.35
CA ARG A 103 -3.90 4.75 2.14
C ARG A 103 -3.61 3.79 0.99
N PHE A 104 -2.35 3.43 0.78
CA PHE A 104 -1.98 2.47 -0.25
C PHE A 104 -2.71 1.14 -0.03
N ILE A 105 -2.70 0.63 1.22
CA ILE A 105 -3.42 -0.59 1.62
C ILE A 105 -4.92 -0.47 1.30
N ARG A 106 -5.57 0.62 1.74
CA ARG A 106 -6.98 0.87 1.43
C ARG A 106 -7.26 0.97 -0.07
N THR A 107 -6.34 1.58 -0.83
CA THR A 107 -6.48 1.72 -2.28
C THR A 107 -6.40 0.36 -2.95
N PHE A 108 -5.45 -0.49 -2.53
CA PHE A 108 -5.32 -1.86 -3.03
C PHE A 108 -6.57 -2.70 -2.77
N GLU A 109 -7.17 -2.61 -1.59
CA GLU A 109 -8.40 -3.34 -1.25
C GLU A 109 -9.62 -2.86 -2.01
N SER A 110 -9.79 -1.54 -2.12
CA SER A 110 -10.97 -0.92 -2.74
C SER A 110 -10.93 -0.92 -4.26
N LEU A 111 -9.81 -1.35 -4.86
CA LEU A 111 -9.62 -1.35 -6.30
C LEU A 111 -10.60 -2.35 -6.95
N THR A 112 -11.63 -1.81 -7.58
CA THR A 112 -12.58 -2.60 -8.36
C THR A 112 -12.04 -2.80 -9.76
N PHE A 113 -12.13 -4.02 -10.28
CA PHE A 113 -11.88 -4.35 -11.68
C PHE A 113 -13.07 -3.87 -12.54
N GLY A 114 -13.26 -2.55 -12.61
CA GLY A 114 -14.22 -1.90 -13.48
C GLY A 114 -13.52 -1.31 -14.70
N ASP A 115 -14.29 -0.93 -15.72
CA ASP A 115 -13.74 -0.23 -16.88
C ASP A 115 -12.98 1.03 -16.42
N PRO A 116 -11.78 1.28 -16.97
CA PRO A 116 -11.00 2.46 -16.64
C PRO A 116 -11.85 3.73 -16.80
N ASP A 117 -11.58 4.72 -15.95
CA ASP A 117 -12.05 6.07 -16.25
C ASP A 117 -11.50 6.45 -17.63
N ALA A 118 -12.39 6.80 -18.56
CA ALA A 118 -12.01 7.18 -19.90
C ALA A 118 -11.27 8.52 -19.78
N GLY A 119 -9.93 8.46 -19.69
CA GLY A 119 -9.08 9.64 -19.77
C GLY A 119 -9.35 10.42 -21.05
N ILE A 120 -8.63 11.54 -21.24
CA ILE A 120 -8.82 12.35 -22.45
C ILE A 120 -8.53 11.47 -23.68
N PRO A 121 -9.51 11.27 -24.59
CA PRO A 121 -9.30 10.51 -25.82
C PRO A 121 -8.22 11.18 -26.65
N GLU A 122 -7.33 10.37 -27.21
CA GLU A 122 -6.29 10.83 -28.12
C GLU A 122 -6.42 10.10 -29.45
N ASP A 123 -6.25 10.83 -30.55
CA ASP A 123 -6.31 10.25 -31.88
C ASP A 123 -4.98 9.53 -32.21
N PRO A 124 -5.02 8.38 -32.90
CA PRO A 124 -3.81 7.71 -33.39
C PRO A 124 -3.00 8.63 -34.31
N PHE A 125 -1.72 8.82 -34.00
CA PHE A 125 -0.82 9.64 -34.82
C PHE A 125 0.55 8.99 -34.95
N ARG A 126 0.92 8.60 -36.17
CA ARG A 126 2.24 8.02 -36.45
C ARG A 126 3.27 9.14 -36.64
N LEU A 127 4.10 9.33 -35.62
CA LEU A 127 5.26 10.21 -35.72
C LEU A 127 6.22 9.74 -36.84
N ASN A 128 6.50 10.63 -37.79
CA ASN A 128 7.43 10.41 -38.91
C ASN A 128 8.52 11.50 -38.90
N ILE A 129 9.24 11.65 -37.79
CA ILE A 129 10.34 12.61 -37.63
C ILE A 129 11.49 11.90 -36.93
N ASP A 130 12.70 11.98 -37.50
CA ASP A 130 13.88 11.31 -36.94
C ASP A 130 14.12 11.72 -35.49
N ASN A 131 14.09 13.02 -35.18
CA ASN A 131 14.29 13.57 -33.84
C ASN A 131 13.45 14.83 -33.61
N ALA A 132 12.87 14.95 -32.41
CA ALA A 132 12.19 16.15 -31.91
C ALA A 132 12.64 16.45 -30.47
N VAL A 133 12.67 17.73 -30.11
CA VAL A 133 13.03 18.17 -28.76
C VAL A 133 11.90 19.03 -28.19
N TYR A 134 11.53 18.72 -26.96
CA TYR A 134 10.51 19.40 -26.19
C TYR A 134 11.13 19.99 -24.92
N TYR A 135 10.61 21.11 -24.44
CA TYR A 135 11.21 21.85 -23.32
C TYR A 135 10.23 22.00 -22.16
N GLY A 136 10.76 21.96 -20.94
CA GLY A 136 9.94 22.10 -19.74
C GLY A 136 9.08 20.86 -19.44
N ASN A 137 8.34 20.94 -18.34
CA ASN A 137 7.38 19.90 -17.95
C ASN A 137 6.25 19.77 -18.98
N ASP A 138 5.77 20.86 -19.55
CA ASP A 138 4.75 20.85 -20.62
C ASP A 138 5.25 20.19 -21.90
N GLY A 139 6.52 20.43 -22.24
CA GLY A 139 7.19 19.73 -23.32
C GLY A 139 7.27 18.22 -23.06
N LYS A 140 7.68 17.82 -21.86
CA LYS A 140 7.75 16.40 -21.47
C LYS A 140 6.37 15.71 -21.51
N ARG A 141 5.31 16.38 -21.05
CA ARG A 141 3.91 15.91 -21.19
C ARG A 141 3.52 15.76 -22.65
N SER A 142 3.86 16.73 -23.49
CA SER A 142 3.56 16.73 -24.92
C SER A 142 4.29 15.58 -25.63
N ALA A 143 5.57 15.36 -25.33
CA ALA A 143 6.34 14.22 -25.82
C ALA A 143 5.72 12.88 -25.39
N THR A 144 5.29 12.77 -24.13
CA THR A 144 4.62 11.56 -23.60
C THR A 144 3.30 11.30 -24.33
N ARG A 145 2.51 12.34 -24.59
CA ARG A 145 1.28 12.25 -25.40
C ARG A 145 1.60 11.77 -26.82
N THR A 146 2.62 12.33 -27.47
CA THR A 146 3.05 11.90 -28.81
C THR A 146 3.50 10.44 -28.83
N VAL A 147 4.19 9.96 -27.80
CA VAL A 147 4.50 8.52 -27.66
C VAL A 147 3.21 7.71 -27.64
N TYR A 148 2.25 8.06 -26.76
CA TYR A 148 0.98 7.33 -26.68
C TYR A 148 0.23 7.32 -28.02
N GLN A 149 0.10 8.46 -28.69
CA GLN A 149 -0.55 8.55 -30.00
C GLN A 149 0.15 7.72 -31.08
N HIS A 150 1.50 7.64 -31.05
CA HIS A 150 2.26 6.77 -31.94
C HIS A 150 1.94 5.29 -31.69
N LEU A 151 1.95 4.87 -30.42
CA LEU A 151 1.59 3.49 -30.05
C LEU A 151 0.14 3.17 -30.41
N LEU A 152 -0.77 4.15 -30.32
CA LEU A 152 -2.15 3.98 -30.76
C LEU A 152 -2.26 3.66 -32.25
N SER A 153 -1.36 4.19 -33.08
CA SER A 153 -1.33 3.94 -34.53
C SER A 153 -0.78 2.57 -34.93
N MET A 154 -0.16 1.85 -34.00
CA MET A 154 0.43 0.53 -34.27
C MET A 154 -0.65 -0.56 -34.34
N GLU A 155 -0.54 -1.42 -35.36
CA GLU A 155 -1.42 -2.59 -35.52
C GLU A 155 -1.07 -3.72 -34.54
N LYS A 156 0.22 -3.92 -34.27
CA LYS A 156 0.72 -5.03 -33.45
C LYS A 156 1.19 -4.52 -32.09
N PRO A 157 0.66 -5.06 -30.99
CA PRO A 157 1.15 -4.71 -29.66
C PRO A 157 2.58 -5.23 -29.46
N CYS A 158 3.34 -4.50 -28.66
CA CYS A 158 4.73 -4.80 -28.33
C CYS A 158 5.03 -4.50 -26.85
N THR A 159 6.28 -4.68 -26.43
CA THR A 159 6.71 -4.37 -25.06
C THR A 159 7.29 -2.97 -24.99
N ILE A 160 6.79 -2.18 -24.05
CA ILE A 160 7.24 -0.82 -23.75
C ILE A 160 8.21 -0.90 -22.58
N TYR A 161 9.43 -0.43 -22.77
CA TYR A 161 10.43 -0.33 -21.71
C TYR A 161 10.35 1.04 -21.05
N ILE A 162 10.24 1.08 -19.73
CA ILE A 162 10.11 2.33 -18.97
C ILE A 162 11.14 2.36 -17.85
N LEU A 163 11.99 3.38 -17.84
CA LEU A 163 12.82 3.76 -16.70
C LEU A 163 12.36 5.15 -16.27
N SER A 164 11.95 5.29 -15.02
CA SER A 164 11.40 6.54 -14.49
C SER A 164 12.12 6.96 -13.22
N ASP A 165 13.38 7.38 -13.37
CA ASP A 165 14.25 7.75 -12.24
C ASP A 165 14.15 9.25 -11.88
N GLU A 166 13.67 10.09 -12.80
CA GLU A 166 13.46 11.53 -12.56
C GLU A 166 12.30 11.81 -11.60
N ALA A 167 12.24 13.05 -11.11
CA ALA A 167 11.17 13.47 -10.23
C ALA A 167 9.82 13.38 -10.97
N ASP A 168 8.78 12.96 -10.26
CA ASP A 168 7.46 12.74 -10.86
C ASP A 168 6.56 13.99 -10.80
N ASP A 169 7.13 15.14 -10.42
CA ASP A 169 6.50 16.46 -10.36
C ASP A 169 5.70 16.76 -11.62
N TRP A 170 6.32 16.61 -12.79
CA TRP A 170 5.70 16.82 -14.10
C TRP A 170 4.45 15.96 -14.35
N ILE A 171 4.28 14.83 -13.64
CA ILE A 171 3.03 14.05 -13.67
C ILE A 171 2.06 14.59 -12.62
N SER A 172 2.52 14.70 -11.37
CA SER A 172 1.67 14.97 -10.21
C SER A 172 1.13 16.40 -10.09
N GLU A 173 1.80 17.39 -10.69
CA GLU A 173 1.37 18.79 -10.67
C GLU A 173 0.19 19.06 -11.64
N ASP A 174 -0.08 18.14 -12.58
CA ASP A 174 -1.22 18.19 -13.51
C ASP A 174 -2.10 16.93 -13.35
N ILE A 175 -3.29 17.13 -12.75
CA ILE A 175 -4.24 16.06 -12.43
C ILE A 175 -4.81 15.42 -13.69
N GLU A 176 -5.15 16.26 -14.67
CA GLU A 176 -5.82 15.80 -15.88
C GLU A 176 -4.85 14.97 -16.71
N PHE A 177 -3.59 15.43 -16.78
CA PHE A 177 -2.50 14.65 -17.33
C PHE A 177 -2.26 13.36 -16.53
N SER A 178 -2.15 13.41 -15.20
CA SER A 178 -1.92 12.21 -14.39
C SER A 178 -3.03 11.17 -14.55
N ARG A 179 -4.30 11.59 -14.65
CA ARG A 179 -5.44 10.71 -14.90
C ARG A 179 -5.37 10.14 -16.32
N SER A 180 -5.11 10.99 -17.30
CA SER A 180 -4.99 10.58 -18.70
C SER A 180 -3.84 9.60 -18.91
N LEU A 181 -2.68 9.83 -18.30
CA LEU A 181 -1.51 8.94 -18.37
C LEU A 181 -1.85 7.52 -17.86
N GLN A 182 -2.57 7.42 -16.74
CA GLN A 182 -3.03 6.13 -16.22
C GLN A 182 -4.02 5.45 -17.18
N ALA A 183 -5.00 6.20 -17.69
CA ALA A 183 -5.99 5.70 -18.64
C ALA A 183 -5.34 5.25 -19.97
N TRP A 184 -4.37 6.01 -20.48
CA TRP A 184 -3.58 5.68 -21.66
C TRP A 184 -2.81 4.38 -21.48
N GLY A 185 -2.15 4.21 -20.32
CA GLY A 185 -1.46 2.97 -19.98
C GLY A 185 -2.41 1.77 -19.97
N LEU A 186 -3.56 1.89 -19.28
CA LEU A 186 -4.58 0.84 -19.26
C LEU A 186 -5.12 0.53 -20.66
N ASN A 187 -5.34 1.55 -21.49
CA ASN A 187 -5.78 1.37 -22.87
C ASN A 187 -4.76 0.59 -23.72
N LEU A 188 -3.46 0.90 -23.60
CA LEU A 188 -2.42 0.13 -24.28
C LEU A 188 -2.37 -1.33 -23.79
N LEU A 189 -2.48 -1.55 -22.48
CA LEU A 189 -2.49 -2.89 -21.89
C LEU A 189 -3.69 -3.72 -22.40
N HIS A 190 -4.89 -3.12 -22.46
CA HIS A 190 -6.08 -3.75 -23.06
C HIS A 190 -5.91 -4.09 -24.54
N ARG A 191 -5.12 -3.31 -25.28
CA ARG A 191 -4.75 -3.60 -26.68
C ARG A 191 -3.67 -4.69 -26.81
N GLY A 192 -3.20 -5.25 -25.70
CA GLY A 192 -2.22 -6.34 -25.65
C GLY A 192 -0.77 -5.90 -25.51
N PHE A 193 -0.49 -4.60 -25.36
CA PHE A 193 0.86 -4.14 -25.06
C PHE A 193 1.29 -4.67 -23.69
N LYS A 194 2.61 -4.77 -23.48
CA LYS A 194 3.21 -5.11 -22.19
C LYS A 194 4.11 -3.98 -21.73
N ILE A 195 4.25 -3.79 -20.43
CA ILE A 195 5.18 -2.80 -19.87
C ILE A 195 6.23 -3.53 -19.04
N LEU A 196 7.50 -3.22 -19.30
CA LEU A 196 8.64 -3.64 -18.50
C LEU A 196 9.27 -2.39 -17.88
N GLN A 197 9.19 -2.27 -16.56
CA GLN A 197 9.55 -1.06 -15.86
C GLN A 197 10.73 -1.26 -14.92
N ILE A 198 11.65 -0.31 -14.90
CA ILE A 198 12.60 -0.08 -13.81
C ILE A 198 12.07 1.10 -12.98
N VAL A 199 11.63 0.82 -11.76
CA VAL A 199 11.06 1.81 -10.84
C VAL A 199 12.16 2.65 -10.19
N PRO A 200 11.88 3.92 -9.83
CA PRO A 200 12.83 4.74 -9.09
C PRO A 200 13.14 4.12 -7.72
N PRO A 201 14.28 4.50 -7.10
CA PRO A 201 14.51 4.22 -5.68
C PRO A 201 13.34 4.74 -4.84
N ALA A 202 12.96 4.00 -3.80
CA ALA A 202 11.83 4.35 -2.92
C ALA A 202 12.12 5.50 -1.94
N ALA A 203 13.18 6.28 -2.18
CA ALA A 203 13.58 7.42 -1.36
C ALA A 203 13.32 8.75 -2.10
N PRO A 204 12.61 9.72 -1.49
CA PRO A 204 12.02 9.67 -0.15
C PRO A 204 10.71 8.85 -0.07
N SER A 205 10.44 8.31 1.13
CA SER A 205 9.41 7.31 1.42
C SER A 205 7.96 7.72 1.10
N ASN A 206 7.66 9.02 1.18
CA ASN A 206 6.36 9.59 0.85
C ASN A 206 6.01 9.43 -0.64
N LEU A 207 7.01 9.53 -1.52
CA LEU A 207 6.80 9.42 -2.97
C LEU A 207 6.66 7.97 -3.44
N ALA A 208 7.24 7.01 -2.71
CA ALA A 208 7.25 5.61 -3.11
C ALA A 208 5.84 4.99 -3.15
N PHE A 209 5.05 5.20 -2.10
CA PHE A 209 3.67 4.72 -2.04
C PHE A 209 2.73 5.48 -2.98
N GLU A 210 2.97 6.77 -3.23
CA GLU A 210 2.20 7.53 -4.21
C GLU A 210 2.41 7.02 -5.63
N SER A 211 3.66 6.75 -5.99
CA SER A 211 4.00 6.14 -7.27
C SER A 211 3.35 4.76 -7.38
N LEU A 212 3.49 3.91 -6.36
CA LEU A 212 2.83 2.60 -6.32
C LEU A 212 1.30 2.70 -6.48
N THR A 213 0.64 3.61 -5.77
CA THR A 213 -0.80 3.86 -5.94
C THR A 213 -1.16 4.24 -7.37
N ARG A 214 -0.34 5.06 -8.04
CA ARG A 214 -0.55 5.47 -9.44
C ARG A 214 -0.41 4.30 -10.42
N TRP A 215 0.56 3.42 -10.19
CA TRP A 215 0.81 2.25 -11.04
C TRP A 215 -0.07 1.05 -10.71
N LEU A 216 -0.73 1.04 -9.55
CA LEU A 216 -1.47 -0.11 -9.07
C LEU A 216 -2.52 -0.63 -10.06
N PRO A 217 -3.36 0.20 -10.70
CA PRO A 217 -4.33 -0.29 -11.68
C PRO A 217 -3.66 -0.97 -12.88
N LEU A 218 -2.47 -0.53 -13.29
CA LEU A 218 -1.73 -1.13 -14.39
C LEU A 218 -1.11 -2.48 -13.97
N TYR A 219 -0.57 -2.58 -12.75
CA TYR A 219 -0.06 -3.87 -12.26
C TYR A 219 -1.15 -4.95 -12.22
N MET A 220 -2.38 -4.55 -11.92
CA MET A 220 -3.54 -5.44 -11.86
C MET A 220 -3.96 -6.03 -13.21
N THR A 221 -3.39 -5.58 -14.34
CA THR A 221 -3.62 -6.22 -15.64
C THR A 221 -2.72 -7.44 -15.87
N PHE A 222 -1.74 -7.70 -14.99
CA PHE A 222 -0.72 -8.75 -15.13
C PHE A 222 0.17 -8.62 -16.36
N GLN A 223 0.08 -7.51 -17.10
CA GLN A 223 0.88 -7.21 -18.28
C GLN A 223 2.01 -6.21 -17.99
N VAL A 224 2.19 -5.85 -16.72
CA VAL A 224 3.26 -4.96 -16.25
C VAL A 224 4.20 -5.71 -15.31
N THR A 225 5.49 -5.70 -15.62
CA THR A 225 6.54 -6.25 -14.76
C THR A 225 7.45 -5.12 -14.28
N ALA A 226 7.67 -5.04 -12.97
CA ALA A 226 8.45 -3.97 -12.36
C ALA A 226 9.73 -4.51 -11.68
N TYR A 227 10.83 -3.80 -11.87
CA TYR A 227 12.15 -4.09 -11.34
C TYR A 227 12.71 -2.88 -10.60
N PHE A 228 13.56 -3.10 -9.60
CA PHE A 228 14.30 -2.04 -8.93
C PHE A 228 15.80 -2.33 -8.94
N TYR A 229 16.61 -1.26 -8.95
CA TYR A 229 18.05 -1.37 -8.80
C TYR A 229 18.42 -1.48 -7.30
N PRO A 230 19.10 -2.55 -6.86
CA PRO A 230 19.24 -2.84 -5.43
C PRO A 230 20.41 -2.14 -4.73
N ARG A 231 21.25 -1.38 -5.45
CA ARG A 231 22.41 -0.70 -4.85
C ARG A 231 22.13 0.80 -4.67
N LEU A 232 22.77 1.39 -3.67
CA LEU A 232 22.73 2.82 -3.41
C LEU A 232 23.19 3.61 -4.63
N ARG A 233 22.49 4.72 -4.90
CA ARG A 233 22.84 5.71 -5.93
C ARG A 233 22.86 7.08 -5.26
N ASP A 234 23.74 7.96 -5.73
CA ASP A 234 23.80 9.35 -5.27
C ASP A 234 22.68 10.24 -5.86
N SER A 235 21.88 9.67 -6.77
CA SER A 235 20.79 10.34 -7.50
C SER A 235 21.25 11.60 -8.24
N LEU A 236 22.56 11.74 -8.51
CA LEU A 236 23.11 12.91 -9.18
C LEU A 236 22.63 12.99 -10.62
N HIS A 237 22.65 11.85 -11.33
CA HIS A 237 22.15 11.72 -12.69
C HIS A 237 20.88 10.88 -12.69
N ARG A 238 19.79 11.48 -13.17
CA ARG A 238 18.47 10.86 -13.21
C ARG A 238 17.95 10.91 -14.64
N ARG A 239 17.16 9.91 -15.00
CA ARG A 239 16.70 9.71 -16.38
C ARG A 239 15.28 9.18 -16.44
N THR A 240 14.50 9.77 -17.33
CA THR A 240 13.26 9.17 -17.84
C THR A 240 13.55 8.63 -19.22
N LEU A 241 13.25 7.36 -19.44
CA LEU A 241 13.43 6.67 -20.70
C LEU A 241 12.20 5.82 -20.98
N ILE A 242 11.54 6.07 -22.11
CA ILE A 242 10.47 5.22 -22.65
C ILE A 242 10.93 4.72 -24.01
N VAL A 243 11.03 3.41 -24.19
CA VAL A 243 11.54 2.79 -25.43
C VAL A 243 10.57 1.74 -25.92
N VAL A 244 10.21 1.83 -27.19
CA VAL A 244 9.67 0.71 -27.97
C VAL A 244 10.71 0.37 -29.03
N PRO A 245 11.42 -0.77 -28.90
CA PRO A 245 12.56 -1.09 -29.76
C PRO A 245 12.16 -1.08 -31.24
N GLY A 246 12.89 -0.29 -32.04
CA GLY A 246 12.66 -0.15 -33.49
C GLY A 246 11.59 0.87 -33.89
N GLU A 247 10.78 1.36 -32.96
CA GLU A 247 9.62 2.22 -33.26
C GLU A 247 9.81 3.65 -32.76
N ILE A 248 9.94 3.83 -31.44
CA ILE A 248 9.99 5.17 -30.83
C ILE A 248 10.75 5.16 -29.50
N THR A 249 11.43 6.26 -29.20
CA THR A 249 12.07 6.47 -27.90
C THR A 249 11.90 7.89 -27.42
N MET A 250 11.51 8.05 -26.16
CA MET A 250 11.53 9.30 -25.41
C MET A 250 12.61 9.22 -24.34
N THR A 251 13.46 10.23 -24.24
CA THR A 251 14.49 10.32 -23.19
C THR A 251 14.61 11.74 -22.64
N SER A 252 14.81 11.84 -21.34
CA SER A 252 14.96 13.10 -20.59
C SER A 252 15.95 12.85 -19.47
N ASN A 253 16.74 13.86 -19.11
CA ASN A 253 17.69 13.78 -18.01
C ASN A 253 17.47 14.94 -17.04
N SER A 254 17.77 14.71 -15.78
CA SER A 254 17.81 15.76 -14.76
C SER A 254 18.93 15.49 -13.75
N ALA A 255 19.33 16.56 -13.07
CA ALA A 255 20.33 16.48 -12.02
C ALA A 255 19.71 16.59 -10.63
N ALA A 256 20.08 15.68 -9.72
CA ALA A 256 19.75 15.74 -8.29
C ALA A 256 18.28 16.11 -8.00
N HIS A 257 18.05 17.30 -7.44
CA HIS A 257 16.75 17.79 -6.94
C HIS A 257 15.96 18.57 -8.00
N GLN A 258 16.42 18.57 -9.25
CA GLN A 258 15.72 19.24 -10.33
C GLN A 258 14.35 18.58 -10.58
N THR A 259 13.29 19.38 -10.48
CA THR A 259 11.90 18.97 -10.70
C THR A 259 11.35 19.42 -12.04
N ILE A 260 12.02 20.37 -12.70
CA ILE A 260 11.65 20.90 -14.01
C ILE A 260 12.52 20.22 -15.07
N SER A 261 11.90 19.51 -16.01
CA SER A 261 12.59 18.95 -17.17
C SER A 261 13.15 20.09 -18.03
N THR A 262 14.43 20.04 -18.38
CA THR A 262 15.05 21.00 -19.29
C THR A 262 14.71 20.66 -20.73
N GLU A 263 15.13 19.47 -21.17
CA GLU A 263 14.88 18.95 -22.50
C GLU A 263 14.38 17.50 -22.44
N THR A 264 13.41 17.20 -23.29
CA THR A 264 12.93 15.85 -23.58
C THR A 264 13.10 15.60 -25.07
N MET A 265 13.91 14.61 -25.41
CA MET A 265 14.13 14.18 -26.79
C MET A 265 13.19 13.03 -27.14
N LEU A 266 12.61 13.09 -28.32
CA LEU A 266 11.80 12.04 -28.93
C LEU A 266 12.43 11.64 -30.26
N THR A 267 12.57 10.35 -30.55
CA THR A 267 13.20 9.86 -31.77
C THR A 267 12.49 8.62 -32.32
N THR A 268 12.42 8.51 -33.65
CA THR A 268 12.03 7.30 -34.38
C THR A 268 13.18 6.73 -35.23
N ASP A 269 14.42 7.23 -35.08
CA ASP A 269 15.60 6.63 -35.74
C ASP A 269 15.79 5.21 -35.18
N THR A 270 15.63 4.20 -36.03
CA THR A 270 15.68 2.80 -35.65
C THR A 270 16.99 2.40 -34.97
N ARG A 271 18.13 3.00 -35.33
CA ARG A 271 19.42 2.70 -34.70
C ARG A 271 19.46 3.27 -33.28
N LEU A 272 18.96 4.49 -33.08
CA LEU A 272 18.88 5.10 -31.75
C LEU A 272 17.90 4.36 -30.84
N THR A 273 16.72 3.99 -31.33
CA THR A 273 15.73 3.25 -30.52
C THR A 273 16.27 1.89 -30.09
N LEU A 274 16.96 1.17 -30.97
CA LEU A 274 17.62 -0.10 -30.64
C LEU A 274 18.80 0.08 -29.67
N ALA A 275 19.59 1.15 -29.80
CA ALA A 275 20.68 1.44 -28.87
C ALA A 275 20.15 1.72 -27.45
N TYR A 276 19.05 2.47 -27.32
CA TYR A 276 18.42 2.70 -26.02
C TYR A 276 17.75 1.45 -25.46
N ALA A 277 17.20 0.59 -26.32
CA ALA A 277 16.70 -0.72 -25.90
C ALA A 277 17.84 -1.58 -25.31
N SER A 278 19.02 -1.60 -25.95
CA SER A 278 20.20 -2.30 -25.41
C SER A 278 20.62 -1.74 -24.04
N GLN A 279 20.69 -0.41 -23.90
CA GLN A 279 21.02 0.21 -22.61
C GLN A 279 20.01 -0.15 -21.51
N PHE A 280 18.73 -0.22 -21.85
CA PHE A 280 17.70 -0.65 -20.90
C PHE A 280 17.90 -2.10 -20.48
N GLN A 281 18.26 -3.00 -21.41
CA GLN A 281 18.55 -4.40 -21.11
C GLN A 281 19.82 -4.57 -20.26
N ASP A 282 20.85 -3.78 -20.52
CA ASP A 282 22.04 -3.76 -19.67
C ASP A 282 21.67 -3.34 -18.24
N TYR A 283 20.80 -2.33 -18.11
CA TYR A 283 20.36 -1.87 -16.80
C TYR A 283 19.46 -2.90 -16.08
N ILE A 284 18.48 -3.50 -16.77
CA ILE A 284 17.59 -4.47 -16.13
C ILE A 284 18.35 -5.72 -15.64
N SER A 285 19.46 -6.09 -16.28
CA SER A 285 20.34 -7.19 -15.84
C SER A 285 20.95 -6.98 -14.45
N LEU A 286 21.01 -5.73 -14.00
CA LEU A 286 21.50 -5.34 -12.67
C LEU A 286 20.37 -5.20 -11.63
N CYS A 287 19.12 -5.32 -12.05
CA CYS A 287 17.94 -5.08 -11.22
C CYS A 287 17.39 -6.38 -10.63
N ARG A 288 16.46 -6.24 -9.68
CA ARG A 288 15.69 -7.34 -9.08
C ARG A 288 14.19 -7.11 -9.26
N PRO A 289 13.36 -8.15 -9.37
CA PRO A 289 11.91 -7.99 -9.39
C PRO A 289 11.45 -7.21 -8.16
N MET A 290 10.60 -6.19 -8.36
CA MET A 290 10.11 -5.30 -7.31
C MET A 290 8.82 -5.82 -6.65
N GLN A 291 7.93 -6.38 -7.48
CA GLN A 291 6.64 -6.88 -7.04
C GLN A 291 6.17 -8.06 -7.89
N ILE A 292 5.33 -8.91 -7.28
CA ILE A 292 4.64 -10.00 -7.96
C ILE A 292 3.18 -10.01 -7.48
N ILE A 293 2.22 -10.17 -8.38
CA ILE A 293 0.80 -10.36 -8.03
C ILE A 293 0.41 -11.81 -8.29
N TYR A 294 -0.19 -12.42 -7.27
CA TYR A 294 -0.71 -13.78 -7.33
C TYR A 294 -2.24 -13.75 -7.24
N THR A 295 -2.91 -14.44 -8.17
CA THR A 295 -4.39 -14.56 -8.21
C THR A 295 -4.89 -15.98 -8.39
N GLU A 296 -4.00 -16.93 -8.64
CA GLU A 296 -4.32 -18.33 -8.85
C GLU A 296 -3.91 -19.14 -7.62
N SER A 297 -4.66 -20.20 -7.29
CA SER A 297 -4.44 -21.03 -6.09
C SER A 297 -2.99 -21.52 -5.97
N GLN A 298 -2.38 -22.00 -7.06
CA GLN A 298 -0.99 -22.46 -7.06
C GLN A 298 0.00 -21.33 -6.78
N GLY A 299 -0.21 -20.15 -7.39
CA GLY A 299 0.60 -18.96 -7.15
C GLY A 299 0.50 -18.45 -5.72
N LEU A 300 -0.72 -18.43 -5.16
CA LEU A 300 -0.96 -18.08 -3.76
C LEU A 300 -0.24 -19.06 -2.81
N MET A 301 -0.32 -20.36 -3.06
CA MET A 301 0.41 -21.37 -2.29
C MET A 301 1.92 -21.15 -2.34
N TYR A 302 2.47 -20.91 -3.53
CA TYR A 302 3.89 -20.58 -3.67
C TYR A 302 4.26 -19.31 -2.89
N CYS A 303 3.47 -18.25 -3.00
CA CYS A 303 3.68 -17.00 -2.30
C CYS A 303 3.75 -17.20 -0.77
N PHE A 304 2.74 -17.83 -0.17
CA PHE A 304 2.70 -18.05 1.28
C PHE A 304 3.78 -19.02 1.75
N THR A 305 4.03 -20.12 1.04
CA THR A 305 5.08 -21.08 1.41
C THR A 305 6.49 -20.45 1.33
N SER A 306 6.76 -19.65 0.29
CA SER A 306 7.99 -18.88 0.16
C SER A 306 8.14 -17.87 1.29
N PHE A 307 7.08 -17.11 1.59
CA PHE A 307 7.07 -16.14 2.68
C PHE A 307 7.37 -16.74 4.05
N LEU A 308 6.81 -17.93 4.34
CA LEU A 308 7.05 -18.67 5.58
C LEU A 308 8.42 -19.35 5.63
N SER A 309 9.10 -19.52 4.50
CA SER A 309 10.41 -20.18 4.46
C SER A 309 11.56 -19.31 4.97
N PHE A 310 11.33 -18.00 5.10
CA PHE A 310 12.32 -17.07 5.63
C PHE A 310 12.36 -17.13 7.16
N ASP A 311 13.55 -17.03 7.72
CA ASP A 311 13.76 -16.79 9.14
C ASP A 311 13.73 -15.28 9.42
N GLY A 312 13.23 -14.86 10.58
CA GLY A 312 13.23 -13.44 10.93
C GLY A 312 12.00 -12.99 11.70
N ASP A 313 12.11 -11.79 12.27
CA ASP A 313 11.01 -11.10 12.95
C ASP A 313 9.83 -10.90 11.99
N ARG A 314 8.64 -10.98 12.54
CA ARG A 314 7.41 -10.89 11.79
C ARG A 314 6.40 -9.99 12.47
N ILE A 315 5.79 -9.13 11.69
CA ILE A 315 4.67 -8.31 12.15
C ILE A 315 3.60 -8.31 11.07
N GLN A 316 2.36 -8.52 11.48
CA GLN A 316 1.25 -8.56 10.55
C GLN A 316 -0.01 -7.98 11.14
N LYS A 317 -0.87 -7.50 10.24
CA LYS A 317 -2.19 -6.97 10.53
C LYS A 317 -3.21 -7.75 9.75
N LEU A 318 -4.19 -8.30 10.46
CA LEU A 318 -5.09 -9.32 9.95
C LEU A 318 -6.56 -8.99 10.26
N PRO A 319 -7.49 -9.32 9.34
CA PRO A 319 -8.91 -9.06 9.53
C PRO A 319 -9.61 -10.09 10.44
N SER A 320 -8.93 -11.18 10.82
CA SER A 320 -9.37 -12.16 11.81
C SER A 320 -8.15 -12.90 12.40
N LEU A 321 -8.41 -13.96 13.19
CA LEU A 321 -7.35 -14.71 13.90
C LEU A 321 -6.36 -15.35 12.93
N SER A 322 -5.08 -15.38 13.33
CA SER A 322 -3.97 -15.78 12.47
C SER A 322 -3.95 -17.27 12.14
N ALA A 323 -3.43 -17.62 10.97
CA ALA A 323 -3.27 -19.02 10.57
C ALA A 323 -2.19 -19.73 11.41
N GLU A 324 -1.16 -19.00 11.85
CA GLU A 324 -0.07 -19.50 12.70
C GLU A 324 -0.54 -19.93 14.08
N THR A 325 -1.57 -19.28 14.61
CA THR A 325 -2.13 -19.61 15.92
C THR A 325 -3.28 -20.60 15.86
N ALA A 326 -3.64 -21.07 14.65
CA ALA A 326 -4.74 -22.00 14.49
C ALA A 326 -4.37 -23.36 15.13
N PRO A 327 -5.25 -23.92 15.98
CA PRO A 327 -4.99 -25.23 16.58
C PRO A 327 -5.10 -26.35 15.53
N PRO A 328 -4.38 -27.48 15.70
CA PRO A 328 -4.36 -28.58 14.73
C PRO A 328 -5.75 -29.09 14.31
N GLU A 329 -6.72 -29.07 15.21
CA GLU A 329 -8.11 -29.46 14.95
C GLU A 329 -8.79 -28.51 13.95
N LEU A 330 -8.50 -27.20 14.04
CA LEU A 330 -9.01 -26.22 13.08
C LEU A 330 -8.33 -26.37 11.71
N MET A 331 -7.04 -26.73 11.70
CA MET A 331 -6.30 -27.03 10.47
C MET A 331 -6.91 -28.24 9.74
N ALA A 332 -7.19 -29.31 10.48
CA ALA A 332 -7.82 -30.51 9.97
C ALA A 332 -9.22 -30.19 9.39
N TYR A 333 -10.02 -29.41 10.12
CA TYR A 333 -11.32 -28.93 9.66
C TYR A 333 -11.23 -28.18 8.31
N CYS A 334 -10.29 -27.24 8.18
CA CYS A 334 -10.14 -26.48 6.93
C CYS A 334 -9.67 -27.37 5.77
N THR A 335 -8.73 -28.28 6.04
CA THR A 335 -8.19 -29.22 5.05
C THR A 335 -9.28 -30.15 4.50
N GLU A 336 -10.13 -30.68 5.38
CA GLU A 336 -11.26 -31.53 5.00
C GLU A 336 -12.28 -30.76 4.14
N LYS A 337 -12.61 -29.53 4.53
CA LYS A 337 -13.65 -28.74 3.85
C LYS A 337 -13.22 -28.14 2.51
N GLN A 338 -11.93 -27.83 2.34
CA GLN A 338 -11.44 -27.22 1.09
C GLN A 338 -10.83 -28.22 0.10
N ALA A 339 -10.55 -29.45 0.54
CA ALA A 339 -10.01 -30.54 -0.28
C ALA A 339 -8.77 -30.16 -1.14
N HIS A 340 -7.99 -29.16 -0.70
CA HIS A 340 -6.80 -28.70 -1.41
C HIS A 340 -5.55 -29.40 -0.87
N PRO A 341 -4.82 -30.20 -1.67
CA PRO A 341 -3.73 -31.05 -1.19
C PRO A 341 -2.57 -30.26 -0.54
N ASP A 342 -2.26 -29.07 -1.06
CA ASP A 342 -1.20 -28.23 -0.50
C ASP A 342 -1.58 -27.49 0.79
N LEU A 343 -2.86 -27.46 1.18
CA LEU A 343 -3.29 -26.76 2.39
C LEU A 343 -2.73 -27.43 3.65
N LEU A 344 -2.60 -28.76 3.64
CA LEU A 344 -1.96 -29.49 4.72
C LEU A 344 -0.47 -29.10 4.87
N LYS A 345 0.24 -28.99 3.74
CA LYS A 345 1.65 -28.59 3.71
C LYS A 345 1.82 -27.17 4.24
N LEU A 346 1.01 -26.24 3.76
CA LEU A 346 1.02 -24.86 4.23
C LEU A 346 0.67 -24.78 5.72
N GLY A 347 -0.30 -25.57 6.15
CA GLY A 347 -0.69 -25.65 7.56
C GLY A 347 0.42 -26.12 8.48
N ASN A 348 1.22 -27.10 8.04
CA ASN A 348 2.39 -27.54 8.79
C ASN A 348 3.46 -26.45 8.91
N LEU A 349 3.65 -25.62 7.88
CA LEU A 349 4.58 -24.48 7.95
C LEU A 349 4.11 -23.44 8.97
N TYR A 350 2.80 -23.14 9.01
CA TYR A 350 2.23 -22.24 10.01
C TYR A 350 2.47 -22.73 11.45
N LEU A 351 2.28 -24.04 11.70
CA LEU A 351 2.55 -24.65 13.01
C LEU A 351 4.04 -24.62 13.38
N GLN A 352 4.93 -24.75 12.39
CA GLN A 352 6.38 -24.72 12.59
C GLN A 352 6.90 -23.32 12.92
N GLU A 353 6.28 -22.25 12.38
CA GLU A 353 6.70 -20.86 12.57
C GLU A 353 6.84 -20.50 14.07
N LEU A 354 5.85 -20.89 14.89
CA LEU A 354 5.89 -20.67 16.33
C LEU A 354 6.89 -21.61 17.04
N ALA A 355 6.98 -22.87 16.59
CA ALA A 355 7.83 -23.89 17.21
C ALA A 355 9.33 -23.63 17.00
N LEU A 356 9.74 -23.09 15.84
CA LEU A 356 11.13 -22.77 15.51
C LEU A 356 11.73 -21.71 16.44
N SER A 357 10.88 -20.89 17.07
CA SER A 357 11.33 -19.89 18.05
C SER A 357 11.78 -20.51 19.38
N LYS A 358 11.31 -21.71 19.74
CA LYS A 358 11.59 -22.34 21.05
C LYS A 358 13.03 -22.88 21.19
N GLY A 359 13.70 -23.15 20.07
CA GLY A 359 15.04 -23.74 20.02
C GLY A 359 16.17 -22.77 19.65
N SER A 360 15.85 -21.52 19.34
CA SER A 360 16.85 -20.51 18.94
C SER A 360 17.46 -19.81 20.15
N SER A 361 18.77 -19.54 20.10
CA SER A 361 19.45 -18.67 21.09
C SER A 361 18.91 -17.24 21.09
N LYS A 362 18.25 -16.82 20.00
CA LYS A 362 17.55 -15.54 19.85
C LYS A 362 16.22 -15.80 19.13
N PRO A 363 15.11 -16.00 19.87
CA PRO A 363 13.80 -16.22 19.24
C PRO A 363 13.38 -14.99 18.45
N TYR A 364 12.86 -15.21 17.23
CA TYR A 364 12.28 -14.13 16.43
C TYR A 364 11.00 -13.60 17.08
N VAL A 365 10.81 -12.28 17.02
CA VAL A 365 9.62 -11.63 17.54
C VAL A 365 8.49 -11.76 16.53
N PHE A 366 7.32 -12.17 17.00
CA PHE A 366 6.13 -12.29 16.17
C PHE A 366 4.96 -11.50 16.76
N ILE A 367 4.51 -10.47 16.04
CA ILE A 367 3.45 -9.55 16.47
C ILE A 367 2.24 -9.64 15.53
N ASP A 368 1.11 -10.03 16.11
CA ASP A 368 -0.19 -10.17 15.44
C ASP A 368 -1.13 -9.03 15.83
N LEU A 369 -1.34 -8.08 14.92
CA LEU A 369 -2.37 -7.05 15.02
C LEU A 369 -3.68 -7.59 14.45
N VAL A 370 -4.50 -8.19 15.31
CA VAL A 370 -5.63 -9.03 14.90
C VAL A 370 -6.95 -8.43 15.35
N TYR A 371 -7.94 -8.44 14.45
CA TYR A 371 -9.31 -8.09 14.83
C TYR A 371 -9.89 -9.15 15.77
N LEU A 372 -10.01 -8.79 17.05
CA LEU A 372 -10.72 -9.62 18.03
C LEU A 372 -12.24 -9.40 17.86
N ALA A 373 -12.81 -10.21 16.96
CA ALA A 373 -14.20 -10.08 16.54
C ALA A 373 -15.20 -10.07 17.71
N SER A 374 -16.31 -9.36 17.50
CA SER A 374 -17.40 -9.33 18.46
C SER A 374 -18.10 -10.69 18.56
N ALA A 375 -18.70 -10.99 19.71
CA ALA A 375 -19.48 -12.21 19.86
C ALA A 375 -20.65 -12.26 18.86
N GLU A 376 -21.22 -11.10 18.52
CA GLU A 376 -22.26 -10.96 17.49
C GLU A 376 -21.73 -11.29 16.08
N ASP A 377 -20.56 -10.76 15.69
CA ASP A 377 -19.97 -11.02 14.38
C ASP A 377 -19.63 -12.50 14.20
N VAL A 378 -19.11 -13.16 15.25
CA VAL A 378 -18.80 -14.60 15.23
C VAL A 378 -20.10 -15.42 15.15
N LYS A 379 -21.09 -15.14 16.01
CA LYS A 379 -22.37 -15.87 16.01
C LYS A 379 -23.16 -15.70 14.71
N SER A 380 -22.99 -14.57 14.04
CA SER A 380 -23.60 -14.30 12.73
C SER A 380 -22.78 -14.82 11.54
N GLY A 381 -21.68 -15.55 11.78
CA GLY A 381 -20.89 -16.18 10.73
C GLY A 381 -20.15 -15.20 9.81
N LYS A 382 -19.83 -14.00 10.30
CA LYS A 382 -19.17 -12.94 9.49
C LYS A 382 -17.65 -12.97 9.56
N VAL A 383 -17.07 -13.77 10.45
CA VAL A 383 -15.64 -13.76 10.73
C VAL A 383 -14.95 -14.86 9.91
N PRO A 384 -14.10 -14.51 8.94
CA PRO A 384 -13.46 -15.49 8.07
C PRO A 384 -12.31 -16.23 8.78
N ILE A 385 -12.00 -17.43 8.33
CA ILE A 385 -10.81 -18.22 8.74
C ILE A 385 -9.71 -17.97 7.69
N LEU A 386 -8.63 -17.26 8.05
CA LEU A 386 -7.62 -16.82 7.06
C LEU A 386 -6.90 -17.97 6.37
N LEU A 387 -6.70 -19.08 7.06
CA LEU A 387 -6.11 -20.30 6.49
C LEU A 387 -6.84 -20.74 5.22
N SER A 388 -8.15 -20.45 5.11
CA SER A 388 -8.96 -20.89 3.99
C SER A 388 -8.86 -19.98 2.76
N TYR A 389 -8.02 -18.93 2.76
CA TYR A 389 -7.97 -17.94 1.67
C TYR A 389 -7.18 -18.40 0.45
N THR A 390 -6.46 -19.52 0.55
CA THR A 390 -5.54 -19.97 -0.48
C THR A 390 -6.18 -20.77 -1.62
N ASN A 391 -7.45 -21.16 -1.48
CA ASN A 391 -8.20 -21.82 -2.54
C ASN A 391 -9.14 -20.79 -3.20
N VAL A 392 -8.79 -20.32 -4.40
CA VAL A 392 -9.54 -19.27 -5.11
C VAL A 392 -10.88 -19.79 -5.64
N ASP A 393 -10.98 -21.09 -5.89
CA ASP A 393 -12.15 -21.75 -6.46
C ASP A 393 -13.26 -22.02 -5.44
N SER A 394 -13.00 -21.77 -4.15
CA SER A 394 -13.95 -21.99 -3.07
C SER A 394 -14.06 -20.76 -2.18
N PRO A 395 -15.27 -20.42 -1.69
CA PRO A 395 -15.42 -19.33 -0.74
C PRO A 395 -14.62 -19.60 0.53
N PRO A 396 -14.16 -18.55 1.23
CA PRO A 396 -13.51 -18.74 2.52
C PRO A 396 -14.46 -19.37 3.52
N LEU A 397 -13.90 -20.15 4.44
CA LEU A 397 -14.61 -20.69 5.59
C LEU A 397 -14.77 -19.58 6.63
N TYR A 398 -15.82 -19.71 7.45
CA TYR A 398 -16.16 -18.76 8.49
C TYR A 398 -16.21 -19.46 9.85
N TYR A 399 -15.85 -18.72 10.88
CA TYR A 399 -15.88 -19.23 12.24
C TYR A 399 -17.31 -19.45 12.73
N THR A 400 -17.49 -20.58 13.42
CA THR A 400 -18.58 -20.79 14.38
C THR A 400 -18.11 -20.35 15.78
N SER A 401 -19.04 -20.18 16.73
CA SER A 401 -18.67 -19.91 18.13
C SER A 401 -17.69 -20.95 18.68
N GLU A 402 -17.92 -22.23 18.38
CA GLU A 402 -17.10 -23.35 18.84
C GLU A 402 -15.67 -23.28 18.31
N THR A 403 -15.52 -23.14 16.99
CA THR A 403 -14.20 -23.06 16.33
C THR A 403 -13.44 -21.79 16.70
N TYR A 404 -14.15 -20.67 16.91
CA TYR A 404 -13.54 -19.42 17.38
C TYR A 404 -13.05 -19.53 18.83
N ILE A 405 -13.87 -20.10 19.73
CA ILE A 405 -13.47 -20.36 21.12
C ILE A 405 -12.24 -21.26 21.16
N LEU A 406 -12.22 -22.34 20.35
CA LEU A 406 -11.10 -23.26 20.26
C LEU A 406 -9.81 -22.54 19.88
N HIS A 407 -9.87 -21.66 18.87
CA HIS A 407 -8.72 -20.87 18.46
C HIS A 407 -8.28 -19.86 19.53
N LEU A 408 -9.20 -19.16 20.17
CA LEU A 408 -8.89 -18.23 21.26
C LEU A 408 -8.22 -18.91 22.46
N LYS A 409 -8.61 -20.15 22.78
CA LYS A 409 -7.94 -20.95 23.82
C LYS A 409 -6.50 -21.27 23.43
N ASN A 410 -6.28 -21.72 22.19
CA ASN A 410 -4.92 -21.97 21.71
C ASN A 410 -4.04 -20.70 21.74
N ILE A 411 -4.60 -19.54 21.39
CA ILE A 411 -3.88 -18.26 21.51
C ILE A 411 -3.48 -17.97 22.97
N LEU A 412 -4.34 -18.28 23.95
CA LEU A 412 -3.99 -18.13 25.36
C LEU A 412 -2.82 -19.05 25.76
N ASP A 413 -2.82 -20.29 25.29
CA ASP A 413 -1.75 -21.25 25.56
C ASP A 413 -0.44 -20.83 24.90
N ILE A 414 -0.50 -20.29 23.68
CA ILE A 414 0.67 -19.71 22.98
C ILE A 414 1.20 -18.49 23.74
N LEU A 415 0.32 -17.59 24.22
CA LEU A 415 0.73 -16.42 25.01
C LEU A 415 1.35 -16.79 26.37
N ASP A 416 1.02 -17.96 26.93
CA ASP A 416 1.65 -18.46 28.16
C ASP A 416 2.99 -19.14 27.86
N THR A 417 3.09 -19.80 26.71
CA THR A 417 4.25 -20.61 26.32
C THR A 417 5.39 -19.81 25.67
N TYR A 418 5.05 -18.77 24.90
CA TYR A 418 5.99 -18.03 24.04
C TYR A 418 5.99 -16.53 24.38
N ASP A 419 7.08 -16.08 25.01
CA ASP A 419 7.28 -14.67 25.38
C ASP A 419 7.49 -13.76 24.16
N ASN A 420 8.03 -14.32 23.08
CA ASN A 420 8.32 -13.64 21.81
C ASN A 420 7.09 -13.53 20.88
N TYR A 421 5.95 -14.14 21.25
CA TYR A 421 4.69 -13.96 20.55
C TYR A 421 3.83 -12.88 21.21
N HIS A 422 3.28 -11.98 20.42
CA HIS A 422 2.47 -10.86 20.88
C HIS A 422 1.16 -10.76 20.10
N PHE A 423 0.04 -10.94 20.78
CA PHE A 423 -1.30 -10.68 20.25
C PHE A 423 -1.72 -9.26 20.57
N VAL A 424 -2.13 -8.47 19.56
CA VAL A 424 -2.52 -7.06 19.68
C VAL A 424 -3.94 -6.89 19.13
N PRO A 425 -4.98 -6.78 19.99
CA PRO A 425 -6.36 -6.66 19.52
C PRO A 425 -6.60 -5.28 18.87
N ILE A 426 -6.98 -5.26 17.59
CA ILE A 426 -7.41 -4.05 16.87
C ILE A 426 -8.93 -3.90 16.88
N ASN A 427 -9.41 -2.65 16.82
CA ASN A 427 -10.84 -2.33 16.91
C ASN A 427 -11.59 -2.53 15.57
N PRO A 428 -12.92 -2.83 15.59
CA PRO A 428 -13.72 -3.06 14.38
C PRO A 428 -13.73 -1.89 13.39
N ARG A 429 -13.57 -0.65 13.87
CA ARG A 429 -13.50 0.54 12.99
C ARG A 429 -12.27 0.52 12.06
N ALA A 430 -11.26 -0.30 12.35
CA ALA A 430 -10.05 -0.50 11.53
C ALA A 430 -10.17 -1.66 10.51
N GLN A 431 -11.32 -2.34 10.44
CA GLN A 431 -11.57 -3.48 9.54
C GLN A 431 -11.45 -3.13 8.04
N LYS A 432 -11.43 -1.84 7.70
CA LYS A 432 -11.33 -1.34 6.32
C LYS A 432 -9.89 -1.24 5.79
N GLU A 433 -8.92 -1.77 6.50
CA GLU A 433 -7.50 -1.59 6.20
C GLU A 433 -6.78 -2.94 6.16
N GLY A 434 -7.34 -3.89 5.40
CA GLY A 434 -6.58 -4.93 4.70
C GLY A 434 -5.79 -5.92 5.53
N THR A 435 -5.23 -6.89 4.81
CA THR A 435 -4.23 -7.79 5.35
C THR A 435 -2.86 -7.28 4.90
N LEU A 436 -1.99 -6.99 5.87
CA LEU A 436 -0.60 -6.61 5.62
C LEU A 436 0.30 -7.53 6.45
N MET A 437 1.20 -8.26 5.79
CA MET A 437 2.14 -9.17 6.44
C MET A 437 3.55 -8.75 6.08
N VAL A 438 4.42 -8.60 7.08
CA VAL A 438 5.81 -8.20 6.88
C VAL A 438 6.73 -9.20 7.56
N LYS A 439 7.67 -9.73 6.78
CA LYS A 439 8.81 -10.52 7.29
C LYS A 439 10.06 -9.66 7.16
N ASP A 440 10.70 -9.40 8.29
CA ASP A 440 11.78 -8.43 8.42
C ASP A 440 12.88 -8.63 7.38
N GLY A 441 13.28 -7.57 6.67
CA GLY A 441 14.29 -7.62 5.62
C GLY A 441 13.99 -8.48 4.39
N HIS A 442 12.84 -9.16 4.33
CA HIS A 442 12.54 -10.15 3.30
C HIS A 442 11.44 -9.69 2.32
N ARG A 443 10.19 -9.58 2.80
CA ARG A 443 9.01 -9.37 1.95
C ARG A 443 7.87 -8.69 2.69
N VAL A 444 7.05 -7.98 1.92
CA VAL A 444 5.70 -7.53 2.33
C VAL A 444 4.67 -8.25 1.48
N LEU A 445 3.62 -8.78 2.10
CA LEU A 445 2.42 -9.26 1.42
C LEU A 445 1.25 -8.33 1.74
N LEU A 446 0.60 -7.80 0.70
CA LEU A 446 -0.73 -7.21 0.81
C LEU A 446 -1.74 -8.22 0.30
N VAL A 447 -2.66 -8.66 1.15
CA VAL A 447 -3.65 -9.68 0.81
C VAL A 447 -5.04 -9.05 0.73
N ARG A 448 -5.69 -9.26 -0.41
CA ARG A 448 -7.11 -8.95 -0.63
C ARG A 448 -7.91 -10.24 -0.43
N GLY A 449 -8.61 -10.32 0.69
CA GLY A 449 -9.40 -11.51 1.09
C GLY A 449 -10.80 -11.63 0.47
N TYR A 450 -11.21 -10.69 -0.38
CA TYR A 450 -12.51 -10.74 -1.09
C TYR A 450 -12.31 -11.26 -2.51
N HIS A 451 -13.18 -12.17 -2.96
CA HIS A 451 -13.06 -12.78 -4.28
C HIS A 451 -13.06 -11.73 -5.43
N PRO A 452 -12.18 -11.90 -6.44
CA PRO A 452 -11.09 -12.89 -6.48
C PRO A 452 -9.98 -12.52 -5.47
N VAL A 453 -9.51 -13.54 -4.72
CA VAL A 453 -8.39 -13.35 -3.77
C VAL A 453 -7.14 -12.99 -4.54
N SER A 454 -6.41 -11.97 -4.08
CA SER A 454 -5.14 -11.59 -4.66
C SER A 454 -4.11 -11.22 -3.61
N VAL A 455 -2.84 -11.49 -3.91
CA VAL A 455 -1.71 -11.12 -3.07
C VAL A 455 -0.73 -10.32 -3.90
N LEU A 456 -0.39 -9.12 -3.43
CA LEU A 456 0.74 -8.32 -3.93
C LEU A 456 1.93 -8.55 -3.01
N GLU A 457 2.93 -9.25 -3.52
CA GLU A 457 4.24 -9.40 -2.88
C GLU A 457 5.14 -8.23 -3.30
N ILE A 458 5.76 -7.56 -2.32
CA ILE A 458 6.74 -6.49 -2.55
C ILE A 458 8.07 -6.91 -1.92
N SER A 459 9.15 -6.77 -2.68
CA SER A 459 10.51 -7.21 -2.33
C SER A 459 11.52 -6.05 -2.19
N GLN A 460 11.10 -4.81 -2.45
CA GLN A 460 11.96 -3.65 -2.36
C GLN A 460 12.28 -3.31 -0.88
N PRO A 461 13.56 -3.27 -0.46
CA PRO A 461 13.95 -3.11 0.95
C PRO A 461 13.35 -1.91 1.67
N GLU A 462 13.34 -0.74 1.04
CA GLU A 462 12.80 0.48 1.65
C GLU A 462 11.29 0.37 1.86
N MET A 463 10.57 -0.27 0.93
CA MET A 463 9.14 -0.52 1.05
C MET A 463 8.83 -1.49 2.19
N ILE A 464 9.67 -2.52 2.34
CA ILE A 464 9.59 -3.47 3.47
C ILE A 464 9.72 -2.72 4.79
N GLN A 465 10.77 -1.91 4.93
CA GLN A 465 11.01 -1.13 6.14
C GLN A 465 9.85 -0.18 6.46
N LEU A 466 9.31 0.52 5.46
CA LEU A 466 8.19 1.46 5.68
C LEU A 466 6.91 0.76 6.15
N CYS A 467 6.57 -0.40 5.56
CA CYS A 467 5.43 -1.20 5.99
C CYS A 467 5.64 -1.74 7.42
N GLN A 468 6.86 -2.14 7.75
CA GLN A 468 7.22 -2.65 9.07
C GLN A 468 7.08 -1.56 10.15
N GLU A 469 7.69 -0.39 9.93
CA GLU A 469 7.62 0.77 10.82
C GLU A 469 6.17 1.23 11.04
N TYR A 470 5.35 1.20 9.98
CA TYR A 470 3.92 1.48 10.08
C TYR A 470 3.21 0.55 11.07
N LEU A 471 3.46 -0.77 10.96
CA LEU A 471 2.85 -1.74 11.85
C LEU A 471 3.41 -1.66 13.28
N TYR A 472 4.71 -1.46 13.47
CA TYR A 472 5.30 -1.29 14.80
C TYR A 472 4.69 -0.09 15.51
N LYS A 473 4.59 1.06 14.83
CA LYS A 473 3.96 2.26 15.38
C LYS A 473 2.51 1.99 15.80
N MET A 474 1.76 1.24 15.01
CA MET A 474 0.39 0.85 15.36
C MET A 474 0.35 -0.05 16.60
N ALA A 475 1.23 -1.06 16.65
CA ALA A 475 1.32 -1.98 17.78
C ALA A 475 1.71 -1.26 19.08
N GLU A 476 2.71 -0.37 19.03
CA GLU A 476 3.18 0.42 20.16
C GLU A 476 2.10 1.38 20.70
N GLN A 477 1.33 2.02 19.81
CA GLN A 477 0.23 2.90 20.20
C GLN A 477 -0.87 2.17 20.98
N ILE A 478 -1.15 0.92 20.63
CA ILE A 478 -2.11 0.07 21.34
C ILE A 478 -1.47 -0.48 22.63
N GLY A 479 -0.22 -0.90 22.52
CA GLY A 479 0.56 -1.54 23.58
C GLY A 479 0.24 -3.03 23.72
N TYR A 480 1.27 -3.87 23.80
CA TYR A 480 1.12 -5.33 23.79
C TYR A 480 2.03 -6.08 24.79
N SER A 481 2.91 -5.37 25.48
CA SER A 481 3.83 -5.92 26.49
C SER A 481 3.43 -5.53 27.93
N GLY A 482 4.02 -6.21 28.91
CA GLY A 482 3.83 -5.93 30.35
C GLY A 482 2.35 -5.90 30.78
N MET A 483 1.93 -4.80 31.41
CA MET A 483 0.53 -4.62 31.85
C MET A 483 -0.50 -4.73 30.71
N ASN A 484 -0.13 -4.38 29.48
CA ASN A 484 -1.05 -4.49 28.34
C ASN A 484 -1.25 -5.96 27.93
N ARG A 485 -0.19 -6.80 28.01
CA ARG A 485 -0.32 -8.25 27.78
C ARG A 485 -1.36 -8.89 28.72
N ALA A 486 -1.30 -8.57 30.01
CA ALA A 486 -2.26 -9.06 31.00
C ALA A 486 -3.71 -8.60 30.70
N LYS A 487 -3.89 -7.35 30.27
CA LYS A 487 -5.20 -6.83 29.85
C LYS A 487 -5.72 -7.57 28.62
N ILE A 488 -4.86 -7.83 27.65
CA ILE A 488 -5.21 -8.55 26.41
C ILE A 488 -5.65 -9.98 26.72
N ILE A 489 -4.91 -10.70 27.57
CA ILE A 489 -5.31 -12.03 28.06
C ILE A 489 -6.69 -11.98 28.71
N SER A 490 -6.95 -10.96 29.55
CA SER A 490 -8.27 -10.79 30.16
C SER A 490 -9.37 -10.50 29.12
N GLN A 491 -9.08 -9.75 28.05
CA GLN A 491 -10.03 -9.48 26.97
C GLN A 491 -10.37 -10.76 26.19
N ILE A 492 -9.37 -11.60 25.87
CA ILE A 492 -9.59 -12.89 25.21
C ILE A 492 -10.46 -13.81 26.09
N LYS A 493 -10.12 -13.94 27.39
CA LYS A 493 -10.93 -14.72 28.36
C LYS A 493 -12.35 -14.20 28.52
N LYS A 494 -12.56 -12.88 28.37
CA LYS A 494 -13.91 -12.29 28.37
C LYS A 494 -14.67 -12.67 27.09
N ARG A 495 -14.02 -12.57 25.92
CA ARG A 495 -14.64 -12.94 24.63
C ARG A 495 -15.07 -14.40 24.59
N ILE A 496 -14.25 -15.32 25.12
CA ILE A 496 -14.61 -16.75 25.23
C ILE A 496 -15.93 -16.91 26.02
N ARG A 497 -16.05 -16.24 27.18
CA ARG A 497 -17.26 -16.31 28.01
C ARG A 497 -18.51 -15.80 27.29
N GLU A 498 -18.39 -14.72 26.52
CA GLU A 498 -19.52 -14.15 25.75
C GLU A 498 -20.00 -15.06 24.60
N LEU A 499 -19.12 -15.91 24.07
CA LEU A 499 -19.43 -16.86 23.00
C LEU A 499 -20.02 -18.17 23.50
N GLN A 500 -19.85 -18.49 24.78
CA GLN A 500 -20.39 -19.70 25.42
C GLN A 500 -21.86 -19.54 25.86
N VAL A 501 -22.32 -18.30 26.00
CA VAL A 501 -23.73 -17.92 26.24
C VAL A 501 -24.44 -17.82 24.90
#